data_AF-A0A7X7AHV9-F1
#
_entry.id   AF-A0A7X7AHV9-F1
#
_cell.length_a   1.000
_cell.length_b   1.000
_cell.length_c   1.000
_cell.angle_alpha   90.00
_cell.angle_beta   90.00
_cell.angle_gamma   90.00
#
_symmetry.space_group_name_H-M   'P 1'
#
loop_
_entity.id
_entity.type
_entity.pdbx_description
1 polymer ?
#
loop_
_entity_poly.entity_id
_entity_poly.type
_entity_poly.pdbx_seq_one_letter_code
_entity_poly.pdbx_strand_id
1 'polypeptide(L)' 'QLKGINNALEKIKDGKYGACEECGADIALGRLEANPAARRCMQCAGK' A
#
# COMPACT_ATOMS: atom_id res chain seq x y z
N GLN A 1 27.05 10.18 -3.41
CA GLN A 1 26.17 9.42 -2.49
C GLN A 1 24.84 9.16 -3.18
N LEU A 2 24.60 7.96 -3.73
CA LEU A 2 23.41 7.63 -4.54
C LEU A 2 22.61 6.41 -4.02
N LYS A 3 23.04 5.82 -2.90
CA LYS A 3 22.46 4.58 -2.36
C LYS A 3 21.04 4.75 -1.81
N GLY A 4 20.64 5.96 -1.41
CA GLY A 4 19.30 6.23 -0.85
C GLY A 4 18.17 6.24 -1.89
N ILE A 5 18.48 6.63 -3.13
CA ILE A 5 17.46 6.83 -4.19
C ILE A 5 16.97 5.48 -4.72
N ASN A 6 17.85 4.49 -4.86
CA ASN A 6 17.47 3.14 -5.31
C ASN A 6 16.52 2.45 -4.33
N ASN A 7 16.72 2.60 -3.02
CA ASN A 7 15.85 1.97 -2.03
C ASN A 7 14.44 2.60 -1.97
N ALA A 8 14.35 3.92 -2.21
CA ALA A 8 13.06 4.61 -2.32
C ALA A 8 12.27 4.17 -3.56
N LEU A 9 12.95 3.95 -4.69
CA LEU A 9 12.35 3.42 -5.92
C LEU A 9 11.91 1.95 -5.76
N GLU A 10 12.68 1.11 -5.06
CA GLU A 10 12.31 -0.28 -4.79
C GLU A 10 11.01 -0.39 -3.98
N LYS A 11 10.79 0.48 -2.99
CA LYS A 11 9.55 0.50 -2.20
C LYS A 11 8.31 0.92 -2.99
N ILE A 12 8.48 1.80 -3.98
CA ILE A 12 7.40 2.16 -4.93
C ILE A 12 7.14 1.00 -5.90
N LYS A 13 8.20 0.27 -6.27
CA LYS A 13 8.15 -0.84 -7.24
C LYS A 13 7.65 -2.16 -6.66
N ASP A 14 7.76 -2.35 -5.34
CA ASP A 14 7.37 -3.60 -4.66
C ASP A 14 5.86 -3.84 -4.62
N GLY A 15 5.03 -2.88 -5.08
CA GLY A 15 3.58 -3.07 -5.19
C GLY A 15 2.85 -3.28 -3.86
N LYS A 16 3.55 -3.21 -2.72
CA LYS A 16 2.98 -3.33 -1.36
C LYS A 16 2.18 -2.11 -0.92
N TYR A 17 2.11 -1.07 -1.76
CA TYR A 17 1.23 0.06 -1.52
C TYR A 17 -0.20 -0.40 -1.82
N GLY A 18 -0.96 -0.59 -0.75
CA GLY A 18 -2.26 -1.23 -0.85
C GLY A 18 -2.27 -2.69 -0.43
N ALA A 19 -1.50 -3.13 0.56
CA ALA A 19 -1.74 -4.43 1.18
C ALA A 19 -2.46 -4.24 2.52
N CYS A 20 -3.47 -5.05 2.79
CA CYS A 20 -4.21 -5.03 4.04
C CYS A 20 -3.37 -5.63 5.18
N GLU A 21 -3.24 -4.89 6.28
CA GLU A 21 -2.50 -5.38 7.46
C GLU A 21 -3.22 -6.52 8.22
N GLU A 22 -4.51 -6.73 7.99
CA GLU A 22 -5.28 -7.81 8.65
C GLU A 22 -5.34 -9.10 7.84
N CYS A 23 -5.72 -9.02 6.56
CA CYS A 23 -5.90 -10.22 5.73
C CYS A 23 -4.79 -10.41 4.70
N GLY A 24 -3.85 -9.47 4.57
CA GLY A 24 -2.79 -9.51 3.56
C GLY A 24 -3.28 -9.30 2.12
N ALA A 25 -4.57 -9.05 1.90
CA ALA A 25 -5.14 -8.85 0.57
C ALA A 25 -4.88 -7.44 0.04
N ASP A 26 -4.89 -7.30 -1.28
CA ASP A 26 -4.79 -6.01 -1.93
C ASP A 26 -5.96 -5.06 -1.56
N ILE A 27 -5.61 -3.81 -1.27
CA ILE A 27 -6.47 -2.68 -1.01
C ILE A 27 -6.73 -2.05 -2.37
N ALA A 28 -8.01 -1.97 -2.74
CA ALA A 28 -8.42 -1.40 -4.02
C ALA A 28 -7.78 -0.02 -4.25
N LEU A 29 -7.25 0.20 -5.46
CA LEU A 29 -6.64 1.47 -5.88
C LEU A 29 -7.57 2.65 -5.62
N GLY A 30 -8.87 2.54 -5.93
CA GLY A 30 -9.83 3.62 -5.64
C GLY A 30 -9.90 4.00 -4.16
N ARG A 31 -9.57 3.08 -3.25
CA ARG A 31 -9.44 3.38 -1.81
C ARG A 31 -8.13 4.08 -1.49
N LEU A 32 -7.04 3.74 -2.16
CA LEU A 32 -5.75 4.44 -2.02
C LEU A 32 -5.79 5.82 -2.68
N GLU A 33 -6.55 5.99 -3.75
CA GLU A 33 -6.81 7.29 -4.38
C GLU A 33 -7.63 8.19 -3.45
N ALA A 34 -8.66 7.65 -2.80
CA ALA A 34 -9.45 8.39 -1.80
C ALA A 34 -8.71 8.57 -0.46
N ASN A 35 -7.91 7.58 -0.05
CA ASN A 35 -7.13 7.57 1.18
C ASN A 35 -5.83 6.77 0.99
N PRO A 36 -4.71 7.43 0.62
CA PRO A 36 -3.43 6.77 0.36
C PRO A 36 -2.82 6.14 1.62
N ALA A 37 -3.28 6.52 2.81
CA ALA A 37 -2.86 5.93 4.07
C ALA A 37 -3.74 4.74 4.51
N ALA A 38 -4.61 4.21 3.63
CA ALA A 38 -5.43 3.06 3.96
C ALA A 38 -4.56 1.83 4.27
N ARG A 39 -4.69 1.34 5.50
CA ARG A 39 -3.98 0.16 6.03
C ARG A 39 -4.77 -1.14 5.96
N ARG A 40 -6.08 -1.03 5.69
CA ARG A 40 -7.02 -2.17 5.63
C ARG A 40 -7.72 -2.20 4.29
N CYS A 41 -8.12 -3.38 3.82
CA CYS A 41 -8.98 -3.51 2.64
C CYS A 41 -10.43 -3.11 2.98
N MET A 42 -11.25 -2.85 1.95
CA MET A 42 -12.66 -2.45 2.16
C MET A 42 -13.44 -3.49 2.96
N GLN A 43 -13.06 -4.76 2.80
CA GLN A 43 -13.66 -5.90 3.49
C GLN A 43 -13.39 -5.87 5.00
N CYS A 44 -12.15 -5.58 5.43
CA CYS A 44 -11.79 -5.49 6.85
C CYS A 44 -12.26 -4.19 7.51
N ALA A 45 -12.34 -3.10 6.74
CA ALA A 45 -12.76 -1.81 7.31
C ALA A 45 -14.27 -1.63 7.42
N GLY A 46 -15.06 -2.43 6.70
CA GLY A 46 -16.52 -2.46 6.81
C GLY A 46 -17.04 -3.49 7.82
N LYS A 47 -16.14 -4.18 8.53
CA LYS A 47 -16.43 -5.19 9.54
C LYS A 47 -16.21 -4.61 10.94
#